data_AF-A0A1I8I078-F1
#
_entry.id   AF-A0A1I8I078-F1
#
_cell.length_a   1.000
_cell.length_b   1.000
_cell.length_c   1.000
_cell.angle_alpha   90.00
_cell.angle_beta   90.00
_cell.angle_gamma   90.00
#
_symmetry.space_group_name_H-M   'P 1'
#
loop_
_entity.id
_entity.type
_entity.pdbx_description
1 polymer ?
#
loop_
_entity_poly.entity_id
_entity_poly.type
_entity_poly.pdbx_seq_one_letter_code
_entity_poly.pdbx_strand_id
1 'polypeptide(L)'
;LTGDRIEDAKRTHHNRLEKRRRQSLRASYQRLLHALPASPSGSNGAGGGSGGGGGGSGGGSGAASSNGCGGVQTGPGLSRDKASRAQILQRAVDYIKELQSITRNQSDDLARIDRENEVLSNELEDLEQAVASANQLVNQDDLPPSPPTSPETDQDAEPDYQGGRQQQQQVQHPVPMKRMKYSG
;
A
#
# COMPACT_ATOMS: atom_id res chain seq x y z
N LEU A 1 -13.50 45.09 42.24
CA LEU A 1 -13.32 44.49 40.89
C LEU A 1 -14.72 44.36 40.28
N THR A 2 -15.01 45.11 39.21
CA THR A 2 -16.35 45.17 38.60
C THR A 2 -16.66 43.87 37.83
N GLY A 3 -17.90 43.39 37.91
CA GLY A 3 -18.35 42.11 37.33
C GLY A 3 -18.05 41.96 35.84
N ASP A 4 -18.10 43.06 35.07
CA ASP A 4 -17.81 43.08 33.64
C ASP A 4 -16.40 42.58 33.29
N ARG A 5 -15.41 42.92 34.11
CA ARG A 5 -14.02 42.47 33.89
C ARG A 5 -13.87 40.96 34.08
N ILE A 6 -14.70 40.37 34.95
CA ILE A 6 -14.70 38.93 35.21
C ILE A 6 -15.35 38.20 34.03
N GLU A 7 -16.46 38.71 33.50
CA GLU A 7 -17.13 38.12 32.33
C GLU A 7 -16.26 38.22 31.06
N ASP A 8 -15.56 39.32 30.85
CA ASP A 8 -14.62 39.44 29.73
C ASP A 8 -13.41 38.52 29.86
N ALA A 9 -12.91 38.32 31.08
CA ALA A 9 -11.86 37.34 31.36
C ALA A 9 -12.34 35.91 31.05
N LYS A 10 -13.56 35.55 31.47
CA LYS A 10 -14.20 34.26 31.15
C LYS A 10 -14.36 34.07 29.64
N ARG A 11 -14.90 35.08 28.94
CA ARG A 11 -15.09 35.07 27.47
C ARG A 11 -13.76 34.88 26.75
N THR A 12 -12.73 35.62 27.16
CA THR A 12 -11.38 35.53 26.57
C THR A 12 -10.76 34.15 26.81
N HIS A 13 -10.86 33.63 28.03
CA HIS A 13 -10.38 32.30 28.36
C HIS A 13 -11.09 31.20 27.55
N HIS A 14 -12.42 31.27 27.45
CA HIS A 14 -13.22 30.36 26.63
C HIS A 14 -12.82 30.41 25.15
N ASN A 15 -12.69 31.60 24.57
CA ASN A 15 -12.26 31.79 23.19
C ASN A 15 -10.87 31.23 22.93
N ARG A 16 -9.94 31.39 23.89
CA ARG A 16 -8.59 30.82 23.82
C ARG A 16 -8.64 29.29 23.81
N LEU A 17 -9.43 28.70 24.69
CA LEU A 17 -9.59 27.25 24.79
C LEU A 17 -10.17 26.66 23.49
N GLU A 18 -11.23 27.26 22.97
CA GLU A 18 -11.87 26.81 21.73
C GLU A 18 -10.96 27.00 20.52
N LYS A 19 -10.16 28.08 20.47
CA LYS A 19 -9.13 28.25 19.44
C LYS A 19 -8.12 27.10 19.47
N ARG A 20 -7.63 26.72 20.65
CA ARG A 20 -6.71 25.57 20.82
C ARG A 20 -7.36 24.26 20.39
N ARG A 21 -8.62 24.01 20.78
CA ARG A 21 -9.38 22.83 20.36
C ARG A 21 -9.52 22.77 18.84
N ARG A 22 -9.90 23.87 18.19
CA ARG A 22 -10.03 23.94 16.72
C ARG A 22 -8.70 23.71 16.01
N GLN A 23 -7.58 24.20 16.55
CA GLN A 23 -6.25 23.94 16.00
C GLN A 23 -5.88 22.46 16.09
N SER A 24 -6.10 21.82 17.24
CA SER A 24 -5.88 20.38 17.42
C SER A 24 -6.72 19.55 16.43
N LEU A 25 -8.00 19.90 16.27
CA LEU A 25 -8.88 19.24 15.31
C LEU A 25 -8.41 19.44 13.86
N ARG A 26 -7.98 20.64 13.49
CA ARG A 26 -7.39 20.89 12.16
C ARG A 26 -6.16 19.99 11.91
N ALA A 27 -5.29 19.86 12.92
CA ALA A 27 -4.12 18.99 12.82
C ALA A 27 -4.49 17.50 12.68
N SER A 28 -5.54 17.02 13.36
CA SER A 28 -6.01 15.63 13.18
C SER A 28 -6.57 15.39 11.78
N TYR A 29 -7.34 16.33 11.22
CA TYR A 29 -7.81 16.23 9.82
C TYR A 29 -6.65 16.23 8.83
N GLN A 30 -5.60 17.02 9.06
CA GLN A 30 -4.41 17.00 8.22
C GLN A 30 -3.71 15.64 8.29
N ARG A 31 -3.53 15.07 9.49
CA ARG A 31 -2.95 13.72 9.64
C ARG A 31 -3.78 12.66 8.92
N LEU A 32 -5.11 12.71 9.05
CA LEU A 32 -6.00 11.78 8.35
C LEU A 32 -5.84 11.90 6.84
N LEU A 33 -5.90 13.12 6.30
CA LEU A 33 -5.70 13.39 4.87
C LEU A 33 -4.34 12.91 4.36
N HIS A 34 -3.32 12.93 5.21
CA HIS A 34 -2.01 12.42 4.84
C HIS A 34 -1.93 10.88 4.84
N ALA A 35 -2.73 10.20 5.66
CA ALA A 35 -2.78 8.74 5.68
C ALA A 35 -3.56 8.14 4.50
N LEU A 36 -4.39 8.95 3.82
CA LEU A 36 -5.14 8.52 2.66
C LEU A 36 -4.27 8.51 1.40
N PRO A 37 -4.48 7.54 0.50
CA PRO A 37 -3.81 7.53 -0.79
C PRO A 37 -4.16 8.79 -1.59
N ALA A 38 -3.19 9.27 -2.39
CA ALA A 38 -3.45 10.35 -3.32
C ALA A 38 -4.46 9.85 -4.36
N SER A 39 -5.59 10.55 -4.48
CA SER A 39 -6.57 10.21 -5.51
C SER A 39 -5.89 10.32 -6.88
N PRO A 40 -6.03 9.33 -7.77
CA PRO A 40 -5.76 9.58 -9.18
C PRO A 40 -6.64 10.75 -9.61
N SER A 41 -6.01 11.76 -10.19
CA SER A 41 -6.69 12.93 -10.74
C SER A 41 -7.51 12.48 -11.94
N GLY A 42 -8.74 12.03 -11.72
CA GLY A 42 -9.66 11.66 -12.79
C GLY A 42 -10.51 10.43 -12.49
N SER A 43 -11.60 10.60 -11.74
CA SER A 43 -12.80 9.81 -11.99
C SER A 43 -14.04 10.66 -11.75
N ASN A 44 -14.88 10.67 -12.77
CA ASN A 44 -16.06 11.49 -12.93
C ASN A 44 -17.10 11.25 -11.82
N GLY A 45 -17.50 12.33 -11.14
CA GLY A 45 -18.67 12.37 -10.28
C GLY A 45 -19.49 13.62 -10.63
N ALA A 46 -20.43 13.45 -11.56
CA ALA A 46 -21.43 14.45 -11.89
C ALA A 46 -22.45 14.58 -10.75
N GLY A 47 -22.85 15.81 -10.44
CA GLY A 47 -23.86 16.18 -9.45
C GLY A 47 -23.42 17.47 -8.74
N GLY A 48 -23.88 18.68 -9.10
CA GLY A 48 -25.26 19.08 -9.33
C GLY A 48 -25.73 19.85 -8.10
N GLY A 49 -25.80 21.18 -8.15
CA GLY A 49 -26.29 21.99 -7.03
C GLY A 49 -26.01 23.48 -7.15
N SER A 50 -26.89 24.19 -7.85
CA SER A 50 -26.95 25.65 -7.96
C SER A 50 -27.51 26.28 -6.68
N GLY A 51 -26.87 27.32 -6.17
CA GLY A 51 -27.44 28.26 -5.19
C GLY A 51 -26.54 29.50 -5.18
N GLY A 52 -26.96 30.64 -5.72
CA GLY A 52 -28.14 31.40 -5.34
C GLY A 52 -27.64 32.61 -4.57
N GLY A 53 -27.52 33.75 -5.25
CA GLY A 53 -26.93 34.97 -4.72
C GLY A 53 -27.78 35.65 -3.64
N GLY A 54 -27.10 36.43 -2.80
CA GLY A 54 -27.72 37.37 -1.86
C GLY A 54 -26.80 38.57 -1.70
N GLY A 55 -27.19 39.69 -2.29
CA GLY A 55 -26.50 40.97 -2.19
C GLY A 55 -26.62 41.57 -0.79
N GLY A 56 -25.60 42.32 -0.39
CA GLY A 56 -25.58 43.14 0.82
C GLY A 56 -24.72 44.37 0.60
N SER A 57 -25.37 45.49 0.31
CA SER A 57 -24.78 46.82 0.20
C SER A 57 -24.30 47.30 1.57
N GLY A 58 -23.05 47.76 1.65
CA GLY A 58 -22.51 48.42 2.84
C GLY A 58 -21.30 49.25 2.46
N GLY A 59 -21.51 50.56 2.30
CA GLY A 59 -20.48 51.53 1.94
C GLY A 59 -19.42 51.70 3.03
N GLY A 60 -18.20 51.96 2.61
CA GLY A 60 -17.06 52.29 3.47
C GLY A 60 -15.86 52.66 2.63
N SER A 61 -15.67 53.96 2.42
CA SER A 61 -14.49 54.56 1.80
C SER A 61 -13.22 54.25 2.60
N GLY A 62 -12.23 53.64 1.95
CA GLY A 62 -10.90 53.40 2.51
C GLY A 62 -9.95 52.96 1.41
N ALA A 63 -9.00 53.82 1.07
CA ALA A 63 -8.08 53.68 -0.04
C ALA A 63 -6.97 52.63 0.20
N ALA A 64 -6.41 52.16 -0.93
CA ALA A 64 -5.10 51.53 -1.12
C ALA A 64 -4.86 50.14 -0.50
N SER A 65 -4.82 49.10 -1.35
CA SER A 65 -3.57 48.41 -1.66
C SER A 65 -3.82 47.30 -2.67
N SER A 66 -3.00 47.31 -3.72
CA SER A 66 -2.85 46.28 -4.73
C SER A 66 -2.67 44.88 -4.11
N ASN A 67 -3.60 43.97 -4.39
CA ASN A 67 -3.30 42.72 -5.07
C ASN A 67 -4.61 42.01 -5.46
N GLY A 68 -4.69 41.64 -6.74
CA GLY A 68 -5.89 41.20 -7.42
C GLY A 68 -6.54 39.97 -6.83
N CYS A 69 -7.84 40.07 -6.62
CA CYS A 69 -8.76 38.96 -6.56
C CYS A 69 -8.88 38.33 -7.97
N GLY A 70 -8.02 37.37 -8.26
CA GLY A 70 -8.00 36.65 -9.52
C GLY A 70 -8.01 35.14 -9.30
N GLY A 71 -9.08 34.49 -9.74
CA GLY A 71 -9.06 33.06 -10.05
C GLY A 71 -9.58 32.13 -8.96
N VAL A 72 -10.90 31.94 -8.96
CA VAL A 72 -11.47 30.62 -8.73
C VAL A 72 -10.83 29.67 -9.76
N GLN A 73 -9.82 28.92 -9.33
CA GLN A 73 -9.40 27.70 -10.02
C GLN A 73 -10.17 26.53 -9.40
N THR A 74 -11.45 26.41 -9.75
CA THR A 74 -12.19 25.15 -9.60
C THR A 74 -11.89 24.28 -10.81
N GLY A 75 -10.68 23.72 -10.85
CA GLY A 75 -10.38 22.53 -11.62
C GLY A 75 -10.56 21.29 -10.74
N PRO A 76 -11.00 20.13 -11.28
CA PRO A 76 -11.21 18.92 -10.50
C PRO A 76 -9.85 18.26 -10.24
N GLY A 77 -9.18 18.75 -9.23
CA GLY A 77 -7.90 18.26 -8.75
C GLY A 77 -7.66 18.85 -7.37
N LEU A 78 -8.43 18.38 -6.38
CA LEU A 78 -8.28 18.86 -5.01
C LEU A 78 -6.92 18.40 -4.49
N SER A 79 -5.97 19.33 -4.48
CA SER A 79 -4.66 19.15 -3.88
C SER A 79 -4.82 18.62 -2.45
N ARG A 80 -3.84 17.83 -2.00
CA ARG A 80 -3.79 17.29 -0.63
C ARG A 80 -3.92 18.36 0.45
N ASP A 81 -3.77 19.64 0.10
CA ASP A 81 -3.87 20.77 1.02
C ASP A 81 -5.24 21.50 0.98
N LYS A 82 -6.18 21.08 0.12
CA LYS A 82 -7.47 21.78 -0.12
C LYS A 82 -8.72 20.89 -0.01
N ALA A 83 -8.60 19.66 0.47
CA ALA A 83 -9.77 18.77 0.64
C ALA A 83 -10.69 19.28 1.77
N SER A 84 -12.01 19.28 1.53
CA SER A 84 -12.98 19.64 2.56
C SER A 84 -13.06 18.57 3.65
N ARG A 85 -13.44 18.95 4.89
CA ARG A 85 -13.58 17.99 6.01
C ARG A 85 -14.51 16.83 5.68
N ALA A 86 -15.63 17.10 5.02
CA ALA A 86 -16.57 16.06 4.60
C ALA A 86 -15.91 15.07 3.62
N GLN A 87 -15.15 15.58 2.63
CA GLN A 87 -14.43 14.72 1.69
C GLN A 87 -13.32 13.90 2.36
N ILE A 88 -12.61 14.47 3.34
CA ILE A 88 -11.59 13.73 4.10
C ILE A 88 -12.23 12.55 4.83
N LEU A 89 -13.39 12.76 5.47
CA LEU A 89 -14.11 11.71 6.19
C LEU A 89 -14.65 10.64 5.22
N GLN A 90 -15.27 11.07 4.13
CA GLN A 90 -15.82 10.15 3.13
C GLN A 90 -14.74 9.24 2.56
N ARG A 91 -13.62 9.83 2.11
CA ARG A 91 -12.48 9.06 1.58
C ARG A 91 -11.87 8.14 2.62
N ALA A 92 -11.82 8.55 3.89
CA ALA A 92 -11.32 7.68 4.96
C ALA A 92 -12.20 6.44 5.15
N VAL A 93 -13.53 6.61 5.12
CA VAL A 93 -14.46 5.49 5.20
C VAL A 93 -14.30 4.54 4.01
N ASP A 94 -14.22 5.10 2.80
CA ASP A 94 -14.08 4.30 1.58
C ASP A 94 -12.75 3.53 1.56
N TYR A 95 -11.66 4.18 1.95
CA TYR A 95 -10.34 3.55 2.03
C TYR A 95 -10.27 2.46 3.11
N ILE A 96 -10.91 2.65 4.27
CA ILE A 96 -10.99 1.60 5.29
C ILE A 96 -11.72 0.36 4.74
N LYS A 97 -12.83 0.55 4.03
CA LYS A 97 -13.57 -0.56 3.41
C LYS A 97 -12.73 -1.27 2.35
N GLU A 98 -12.01 -0.51 1.53
CA GLU A 98 -11.10 -1.06 0.53
C GLU A 98 -9.99 -1.89 1.20
N LEU A 99 -9.31 -1.36 2.21
CA LEU A 99 -8.29 -2.09 2.96
C LEU A 99 -8.84 -3.38 3.58
N GLN A 100 -10.06 -3.34 4.15
CA GLN A 100 -10.71 -4.54 4.66
C GLN A 100 -10.97 -5.57 3.57
N SER A 101 -11.40 -5.14 2.37
CA SER A 101 -11.58 -6.04 1.23
C SER A 101 -10.26 -6.64 0.75
N ILE A 102 -9.21 -5.82 0.65
CA ILE A 102 -7.87 -6.27 0.25
C ILE A 102 -7.35 -7.30 1.25
N THR A 103 -7.45 -7.05 2.55
CA THR A 103 -7.01 -8.00 3.57
C THR A 103 -7.74 -9.34 3.48
N ARG A 104 -9.04 -9.35 3.18
CA ARG A 104 -9.80 -10.61 2.98
C ARG A 104 -9.31 -11.37 1.76
N ASN A 105 -9.22 -10.70 0.62
CA ASN A 105 -8.76 -11.33 -0.63
C ASN A 105 -7.34 -11.88 -0.49
N GLN A 106 -6.44 -11.12 0.14
CA GLN A 106 -5.08 -11.58 0.43
C GLN A 106 -5.07 -12.81 1.35
N SER A 107 -5.95 -12.86 2.34
CA SER A 107 -6.10 -14.04 3.20
C SER A 107 -6.59 -15.26 2.41
N ASP A 108 -7.52 -15.07 1.48
CA ASP A 108 -8.03 -16.16 0.63
C ASP A 108 -6.96 -16.66 -0.34
N ASP A 109 -6.17 -15.75 -0.91
CA ASP A 109 -5.03 -16.07 -1.76
C ASP A 109 -3.96 -16.87 -1.02
N LEU A 110 -3.60 -16.46 0.20
CA LEU A 110 -2.67 -17.20 1.06
C LEU A 110 -3.20 -18.61 1.35
N ALA A 111 -4.48 -18.74 1.73
CA ALA A 111 -5.08 -20.05 2.00
C ALA A 111 -5.14 -20.95 0.76
N ARG A 112 -5.28 -20.37 -0.43
CA ARG A 112 -5.19 -21.11 -1.70
C ARG A 112 -3.77 -21.60 -1.94
N ILE A 113 -2.79 -20.70 -1.84
CA ILE A 113 -1.36 -21.02 -2.04
C ILE A 113 -0.90 -22.09 -1.05
N ASP A 114 -1.33 -22.02 0.21
CA ASP A 114 -0.99 -23.03 1.21
C ASP A 114 -1.50 -24.43 0.82
N ARG A 115 -2.73 -24.52 0.30
CA ARG A 115 -3.28 -25.80 -0.21
C ARG A 115 -2.52 -26.31 -1.43
N GLU A 116 -2.16 -25.43 -2.35
CA GLU A 116 -1.36 -25.80 -3.53
C GLU A 116 0.02 -26.32 -3.12
N ASN A 117 0.67 -25.64 -2.18
CA ASN A 117 1.96 -26.09 -1.62
C ASN A 117 1.84 -27.44 -0.91
N GLU A 118 0.74 -27.69 -0.19
CA GLU A 118 0.49 -28.98 0.46
C GLU A 118 0.39 -30.11 -0.57
N VAL A 119 -0.37 -29.91 -1.66
CA VAL A 119 -0.49 -30.89 -2.75
C VAL A 119 0.88 -31.18 -3.39
N LEU A 120 1.65 -30.14 -3.73
CA LEU A 120 2.98 -30.30 -4.32
C LEU A 120 3.95 -30.99 -3.36
N SER A 121 3.85 -30.72 -2.06
CA SER A 121 4.70 -31.38 -1.05
C SER A 121 4.40 -32.86 -0.94
N ASN A 122 3.12 -33.24 -0.98
CA ASN A 122 2.71 -34.65 -0.98
C ASN A 122 3.17 -35.38 -2.24
N GLU A 123 3.07 -34.74 -3.41
CA GLU A 123 3.55 -35.33 -4.68
C GLU A 123 5.07 -35.55 -4.66
N LEU A 124 5.84 -34.60 -4.12
CA LEU A 124 7.27 -34.79 -3.92
C LEU A 124 7.57 -35.96 -2.98
N GLU A 125 6.84 -36.09 -1.89
CA GLU A 125 7.00 -37.22 -0.96
C GLU A 125 6.72 -38.57 -1.65
N ASP A 126 5.63 -38.68 -2.42
CA ASP A 126 5.31 -39.88 -3.19
C ASP A 126 6.39 -40.23 -4.21
N LEU A 127 6.90 -39.22 -4.93
CA LEU A 127 7.98 -39.39 -5.90
C LEU A 127 9.30 -39.79 -5.23
N GLU A 128 9.66 -39.16 -4.11
CA GLU A 128 10.84 -39.52 -3.32
C GLU A 128 10.75 -40.95 -2.79
N GLN A 129 9.57 -41.38 -2.31
CA GLN A 129 9.33 -42.76 -1.88
C GLN A 129 9.42 -43.75 -3.04
N ALA A 130 8.85 -43.41 -4.21
CA ALA A 130 8.93 -44.26 -5.40
C ALA A 130 10.38 -44.42 -5.90
N VAL A 131 11.15 -43.32 -5.91
CA VAL A 131 12.58 -43.34 -6.26
C VAL A 131 13.39 -44.14 -5.24
N ALA A 132 13.13 -43.97 -3.94
CA ALA A 132 13.79 -44.74 -2.88
C ALA A 132 13.51 -46.25 -3.02
N SER A 133 12.26 -46.60 -3.33
CA SER A 133 11.84 -48.00 -3.56
C SER A 133 12.48 -48.59 -4.82
N ALA A 134 12.52 -47.82 -5.91
CA ALA A 134 13.18 -48.22 -7.15
C ALA A 134 14.69 -48.45 -6.95
N ASN A 135 15.37 -47.55 -6.23
CA ASN A 135 16.78 -47.71 -5.88
C ASN A 135 17.03 -48.93 -4.97
N GLN A 136 16.12 -49.27 -4.06
CA GLN A 136 16.23 -50.49 -3.26
C GLN A 136 16.14 -51.78 -4.09
N LEU A 137 15.36 -51.78 -5.17
CA LEU A 137 15.30 -52.91 -6.11
C LEU A 137 16.57 -53.04 -6.95
N VAL A 138 17.15 -51.92 -7.39
CA VAL A 138 18.39 -51.90 -8.19
C VAL A 138 19.61 -52.38 -7.40
N ASN A 139 19.61 -52.26 -6.07
CA ASN A 139 20.72 -52.73 -5.22
C ASN A 139 20.63 -54.23 -4.84
N GLN A 140 19.67 -55.00 -5.37
CA GLN A 140 19.54 -56.44 -5.11
C GLN A 140 19.96 -57.35 -6.29
N ASP A 141 20.37 -56.81 -7.42
CA ASP A 141 20.99 -57.60 -8.50
C ASP A 141 22.52 -57.60 -8.37
N ASP A 142 23.06 -58.78 -8.07
CA ASP A 142 24.48 -59.17 -8.13
C ASP A 142 25.23 -58.45 -9.26
N LEU A 143 26.23 -57.62 -8.93
CA LEU A 143 27.20 -57.12 -9.91
C LEU A 143 28.15 -58.27 -10.30
N PRO A 144 28.19 -58.75 -11.57
CA PRO A 144 29.35 -59.48 -12.05
C PRO A 144 30.55 -58.52 -12.18
N PRO A 145 31.79 -58.97 -11.94
CA PRO A 145 32.97 -58.10 -11.99
C PRO A 145 33.21 -57.61 -13.43
N SER A 146 33.26 -56.28 -13.60
CA SER A 146 33.60 -55.63 -14.87
C SER A 146 35.02 -55.99 -15.33
N PRO A 147 35.24 -56.35 -16.61
CA PRO A 147 36.59 -56.60 -17.14
C PRO A 147 37.39 -55.29 -17.25
N PRO A 148 38.74 -55.37 -17.28
CA PRO A 148 39.61 -54.23 -17.07
C PRO A 148 39.53 -53.19 -18.19
N THR A 149 39.55 -51.94 -17.76
CA THR A 149 39.78 -50.72 -18.54
C THR A 149 40.95 -50.86 -19.51
N SER A 150 40.78 -50.38 -20.74
CA SER A 150 41.86 -50.00 -21.65
C SER A 150 41.58 -48.62 -22.26
N PRO A 151 42.62 -47.86 -22.62
CA PRO A 151 42.60 -46.41 -22.58
C PRO A 151 42.36 -45.73 -23.94
N GLU A 152 41.96 -44.46 -23.83
CA GLU A 152 42.12 -43.36 -24.80
C GLU A 152 41.36 -43.43 -26.14
N THR A 153 40.43 -42.48 -26.31
CA THR A 153 40.43 -41.61 -27.49
C THR A 153 39.85 -40.26 -27.08
N ASP A 154 40.71 -39.24 -27.11
CA ASP A 154 40.36 -37.84 -27.03
C ASP A 154 39.51 -37.40 -28.24
N GLN A 155 38.83 -36.27 -28.05
CA GLN A 155 38.24 -35.36 -29.05
C GLN A 155 36.77 -35.65 -29.44
N ASP A 156 35.84 -34.81 -28.95
CA ASP A 156 35.32 -33.72 -29.78
C ASP A 156 34.25 -32.84 -29.08
N ALA A 157 34.56 -31.54 -29.01
CA ALA A 157 33.69 -30.37 -29.07
C ALA A 157 32.57 -30.13 -28.01
N GLU A 158 32.92 -29.34 -26.98
CA GLU A 158 31.99 -28.49 -26.21
C GLU A 158 31.49 -27.30 -27.06
N PRO A 159 30.17 -27.05 -27.19
CA PRO A 159 29.67 -25.82 -27.79
C PRO A 159 29.65 -24.69 -26.74
N ASP A 160 30.52 -23.70 -26.94
CA ASP A 160 30.55 -22.46 -26.16
C ASP A 160 29.23 -21.66 -26.31
N TYR A 161 28.32 -21.81 -25.35
CA TYR A 161 27.13 -20.97 -25.24
C TYR A 161 27.54 -19.60 -24.69
N GLN A 162 27.98 -18.71 -25.60
CA GLN A 162 28.17 -17.29 -25.32
C GLN A 162 26.80 -16.59 -25.21
N GLY A 163 26.09 -16.84 -24.11
CA GLY A 163 24.86 -16.13 -23.72
C GLY A 163 25.18 -14.65 -23.47
N GLY A 164 24.61 -13.78 -24.28
CA GLY A 164 24.80 -12.33 -24.21
C GLY A 164 24.59 -11.78 -22.80
N ARG A 165 25.58 -11.02 -22.31
CA ARG A 165 25.44 -10.14 -21.15
C ARG A 165 24.39 -9.07 -21.44
N GLN A 166 23.12 -9.38 -21.15
CA GLN A 166 22.18 -8.36 -20.72
C GLN A 166 22.40 -8.13 -19.23
N GLN A 167 22.52 -6.85 -18.88
CA GLN A 167 22.78 -6.37 -17.54
C GLN A 167 21.78 -6.99 -16.56
N GLN A 168 22.26 -7.85 -15.65
CA GLN A 168 21.52 -8.20 -14.43
C GLN A 168 21.33 -6.90 -13.64
N GLN A 169 20.19 -6.24 -13.83
CA GLN A 169 19.59 -5.57 -12.69
C GLN A 169 19.30 -6.66 -11.67
N GLN A 170 20.03 -6.63 -10.56
CA GLN A 170 19.77 -7.47 -9.41
C GLN A 170 18.33 -7.22 -8.96
N VAL A 171 17.41 -8.09 -9.38
CA VAL A 171 16.11 -8.19 -8.75
C VAL A 171 16.38 -8.89 -7.42
N GLN A 172 16.52 -8.13 -6.34
CA GLN A 172 16.57 -8.71 -5.00
C GLN A 172 15.30 -9.54 -4.79
N HIS A 173 15.42 -10.87 -4.85
CA HIS A 173 14.36 -11.76 -4.43
C HIS A 173 14.14 -11.55 -2.93
N PRO A 174 12.90 -11.34 -2.45
CA PRO A 174 12.65 -11.26 -1.01
C PRO A 174 13.03 -12.59 -0.36
N VAL A 175 13.90 -12.52 0.63
CA VAL A 175 14.37 -13.65 1.44
C VAL A 175 13.17 -14.26 2.18
N PRO A 176 12.99 -15.59 2.24
CA PRO A 176 11.89 -16.19 2.97
C PRO A 176 12.01 -15.87 4.48
N MET A 177 11.01 -15.15 5.01
CA MET A 177 10.94 -14.79 6.42
C MET A 177 10.52 -16.01 7.24
N LYS A 178 11.38 -16.44 8.16
CA LYS A 178 11.09 -17.53 9.10
C LYS A 178 9.80 -17.22 9.89
N ARG A 179 8.85 -18.16 9.87
CA ARG A 179 7.59 -18.11 10.62
C ARG A 179 7.86 -17.85 12.11
N MET A 180 7.44 -16.68 12.60
CA MET A 180 7.48 -16.32 14.00
C MET A 180 6.41 -17.14 14.75
N LYS A 181 6.83 -18.03 15.66
CA LYS A 181 5.91 -18.75 16.54
C LYS A 181 5.54 -17.83 17.69
N TYR A 182 4.25 -17.54 17.85
CA TYR A 182 3.73 -16.93 19.06
C TYR A 182 3.48 -18.04 20.09
N SER A 183 4.22 -18.00 21.20
CA SER A 183 3.95 -18.83 22.37
C SER A 183 2.69 -18.31 23.06
N GLY A 184 1.70 -19.17 23.25
CA GLY A 184 0.54 -18.91 24.12
C GLY A 184 0.90 -19.07 25.59
#